data_AF-A0A1A8F2P9-F1
#
_entry.id   AF-A0A1A8F2P9-F1
#
_cell.length_a   1.000
_cell.length_b   1.000
_cell.length_c   1.000
_cell.angle_alpha   90.00
_cell.angle_beta   90.00
_cell.angle_gamma   90.00
#
_symmetry.space_group_name_H-M   'P 1'
#
loop_
_entity.id
_entity.type
_entity.pdbx_description
1 polymer ?
#
loop_
_entity_poly.entity_id
_entity_poly.type
_entity_poly.pdbx_seq_one_letter_code
_entity_poly.pdbx_strand_id
1 'polypeptide(L)' 'LYKGQIPPARSHRVGVHLEYREGRLSFYSVLGPEEIKLLHQIRTTFTEPLYPGFTVDLGATLTICDI' A
#
# COMPACT_ATOMS: atom_id res chain seq x y z
N LEU A 1 -14.11 1.53 8.39
CA LEU A 1 -13.65 2.75 7.68
C LEU A 1 -13.32 2.37 6.23
N TYR A 2 -14.18 2.75 5.28
CA TYR A 2 -14.09 2.71 3.80
C TYR A 2 -13.58 1.46 3.05
N LYS A 3 -13.62 0.26 3.65
CA LYS A 3 -13.21 -0.99 2.97
C LYS A 3 -14.01 -1.30 1.68
N GLY A 4 -15.22 -0.75 1.53
CA GLY A 4 -16.09 -1.00 0.37
C GLY A 4 -15.68 -0.30 -0.93
N GLN A 5 -14.76 0.67 -0.91
CA GLN A 5 -14.32 1.39 -2.12
C GLN A 5 -12.94 0.98 -2.62
N ILE A 6 -12.29 0.02 -1.97
CA ILE A 6 -10.99 -0.51 -2.39
C ILE A 6 -11.26 -1.78 -3.21
N PRO A 7 -10.84 -1.85 -4.48
CA PRO A 7 -11.00 -3.06 -5.28
C PRO A 7 -10.22 -4.22 -4.65
N PRO A 8 -10.65 -5.48 -4.84
CA PRO A 8 -9.89 -6.62 -4.34
C PRO A 8 -8.49 -6.62 -4.95
N ALA A 9 -7.49 -6.80 -4.10
CA ALA A 9 -6.12 -7.07 -4.55
C ALA A 9 -6.11 -8.39 -5.32
N ARG A 10 -5.42 -8.41 -6.47
CA ARG A 10 -5.34 -9.59 -7.34
C ARG A 10 -4.05 -10.39 -7.12
N SER A 11 -3.24 -9.98 -6.15
CA SER A 11 -1.96 -10.57 -5.77
C SER A 11 -1.78 -10.46 -4.26
N HIS A 12 -0.96 -11.36 -3.69
CA HIS A 12 -0.53 -11.31 -2.29
C HIS A 12 0.62 -10.32 -2.05
N ARG A 13 1.06 -9.60 -3.08
CA ARG A 13 2.10 -8.58 -3.00
C ARG A 13 1.49 -7.18 -3.16
N VAL A 14 1.76 -6.32 -2.19
CA VAL A 14 1.30 -4.92 -2.18
C VAL A 14 2.51 -4.00 -2.30
N GLY A 15 2.46 -3.09 -3.27
CA GLY A 15 3.40 -1.99 -3.39
C GLY A 15 2.89 -0.77 -2.63
N VAL A 16 3.77 -0.08 -1.90
CA VAL A 16 3.45 1.15 -1.18
C VAL A 16 4.39 2.25 -1.68
N HIS A 17 3.84 3.33 -2.21
CA HIS A 17 4.60 4.47 -2.71
C HIS A 17 4.24 5.74 -1.94
N LEU A 18 5.26 6.41 -1.41
CA LEU A 18 5.11 7.64 -0.66
C LEU A 18 5.81 8.79 -1.39
N GLU A 19 5.03 9.81 -1.73
CA GLU A 19 5.50 11.08 -2.26
C GLU A 19 5.26 12.14 -1.18
N TYR A 20 6.20 12.20 -0.24
CA TYR A 20 6.04 12.96 1.00
C TYR A 20 5.77 14.45 0.74
N ARG A 21 6.54 15.09 -0.16
CA ARG A 21 6.39 16.52 -0.48
C ARG A 21 5.05 16.85 -1.15
N GLU A 22 4.57 15.95 -2.00
CA GLU A 22 3.30 16.09 -2.71
C GLU A 22 2.10 15.64 -1.88
N GLY A 23 2.34 15.14 -0.66
CA GLY A 23 1.29 14.68 0.24
C GLY A 23 0.55 13.45 -0.27
N ARG A 24 1.18 12.62 -1.11
CA ARG A 24 0.52 11.47 -1.76
C ARG A 24 1.05 10.15 -1.23
N LEU A 25 0.14 9.27 -0.83
CA LEU A 25 0.42 7.89 -0.43
C LEU A 25 -0.45 6.94 -1.25
N SER A 26 0.18 6.06 -2.02
CA SER A 26 -0.49 5.17 -2.96
C SER A 26 -0.18 3.70 -2.66
N PHE A 27 -1.20 2.86 -2.77
CA PHE A 27 -1.14 1.42 -2.55
C PHE A 27 -1.48 0.69 -3.85
N TYR A 28 -0.70 -0.33 -4.20
CA TYR A 28 -0.81 -1.06 -5.47
C TYR A 28 -0.88 -2.57 -5.25
N SER A 29 -1.64 -3.27 -6.08
CA SER A 29 -1.53 -4.72 -6.25
C SER A 29 -0.44 -5.00 -7.27
N VAL A 30 0.59 -5.77 -6.90
CA VAL A 30 1.73 -6.12 -7.78
C VAL A 30 1.48 -7.49 -8.39
N LEU A 31 1.10 -7.52 -9.66
CA LEU A 31 0.74 -8.75 -10.37
C LEU A 31 1.94 -9.42 -11.05
N GLY A 32 2.92 -8.61 -11.45
CA GLY A 32 4.18 -9.06 -12.03
C GLY A 32 5.18 -7.90 -12.14
N PRO A 33 6.33 -8.12 -12.79
CA PRO A 33 7.37 -7.09 -12.95
C PRO A 33 6.88 -5.82 -13.65
N GLU A 34 5.97 -5.95 -14.62
CA GLU A 34 5.44 -4.83 -15.42
C GLU A 34 3.96 -4.53 -15.15
N GLU A 35 3.29 -5.36 -14.33
CA GLU A 35 1.86 -5.21 -14.06
C GLU A 35 1.61 -4.81 -12.61
N ILE A 36 1.26 -3.54 -12.42
CA ILE A 36 0.85 -2.96 -11.14
C ILE A 36 -0.50 -2.26 -11.28
N LYS A 37 -1.39 -2.46 -10.29
CA LYS A 37 -2.72 -1.85 -10.30
C LYS A 37 -2.96 -1.02 -9.04
N LEU A 38 -3.35 0.25 -9.19
CA LEU A 38 -3.70 1.11 -8.07
C LEU A 38 -4.90 0.55 -7.29
N LEU A 39 -4.74 0.36 -5.99
CA LEU A 39 -5.78 -0.07 -5.06
C LEU A 39 -6.40 1.13 -4.34
N HIS A 40 -5.55 1.98 -3.77
CA HIS A 40 -6.00 3.12 -2.99
C HIS A 40 -4.96 4.24 -3.03
N GLN A 41 -5.43 5.48 -2.94
CA GLN A 41 -4.58 6.66 -2.89
C GLN A 41 -5.16 7.65 -1.88
N ILE A 42 -4.28 8.14 -1.02
CA ILE A 42 -4.57 9.18 -0.05
C ILE A 42 -3.80 10.43 -0.47
N ARG A 43 -4.47 11.58 -0.37
CA ARG A 43 -3.85 12.91 -0.50
C ARG A 43 -4.04 13.65 0.81
N THR A 44 -2.95 14.05 1.46
CA THR A 44 -2.96 14.76 2.73
C THR A 44 -1.63 15.48 2.96
N THR A 45 -1.60 16.49 3.82
CA THR A 45 -0.35 17.15 4.22
C THR A 45 0.26 16.41 5.39
N PHE A 46 1.42 15.77 5.19
CA PHE A 46 2.16 15.13 6.26
C PHE A 46 2.92 16.19 7.08
N THR A 47 2.63 16.24 8.38
CA THR A 47 3.24 17.21 9.30
C THR A 47 4.40 16.62 10.09
N GLU A 48 4.54 15.29 10.10
CA GLU A 48 5.51 14.55 10.89
C GLU A 48 6.10 13.38 10.09
N PRO A 49 7.29 12.87 10.46
CA PRO A 49 7.86 11.68 9.85
C PRO A 49 6.89 10.50 9.88
N LEU A 50 6.81 9.77 8.76
CA LEU A 50 5.99 8.57 8.66
C LEU A 50 6.83 7.31 8.86
N TYR A 51 6.20 6.31 9.45
CA TYR A 51 6.78 4.98 9.65
C TYR A 51 5.85 3.93 9.03
N PRO A 52 6.39 2.88 8.38
CA PRO A 52 5.58 1.77 7.92
C PRO A 52 4.87 1.07 9.09
N GLY A 53 3.54 0.98 9.02
CA GLY A 53 2.72 0.24 9.98
C GLY A 53 2.14 -1.02 9.34
N PHE A 54 2.27 -2.15 10.02
CA PHE A 54 1.78 -3.44 9.54
C PHE A 54 0.94 -4.13 10.61
N THR A 55 -0.14 -4.77 10.19
CA THR A 55 -0.98 -5.62 11.03
C THR A 55 -1.25 -6.92 10.28
N VAL A 56 -1.09 -8.06 10.94
CA VAL A 56 -1.34 -9.39 10.39
C VAL A 56 -2.40 -10.10 11.21
N ASP A 57 -3.30 -10.83 10.54
CA ASP A 57 -4.28 -11.68 11.20
C ASP A 57 -3.63 -12.96 11.75
N LEU A 58 -4.31 -13.65 12.67
CA LEU A 58 -3.81 -14.90 13.26
C LEU A 58 -3.53 -15.94 12.18
N GLY A 59 -2.29 -16.41 12.11
CA GLY A 59 -1.84 -17.39 11.12
C GLY A 59 -1.40 -16.82 9.77
N ALA A 60 -1.50 -15.50 9.56
CA ALA A 60 -0.95 -14.85 8.37
C ALA A 60 0.54 -14.53 8.53
N THR A 61 1.25 -14.43 7.40
CA THR A 61 2.66 -14.03 7.34
C THR A 61 2.83 -12.77 6.51
N LEU A 62 3.72 -11.89 6.93
CA LEU A 62 4.13 -10.72 6.16
C LEU A 62 5.65 -10.72 6.02
N THR A 63 6.11 -10.48 4.80
CA THR A 63 7.53 -10.38 4.48
C THR A 63 7.75 -9.10 3.68
N ILE A 64 8.79 -8.34 4.05
CA ILE A 64 9.24 -7.20 3.26
C ILE A 64 10.06 -7.77 2.10
N CYS A 65 9.65 -7.45 0.87
CA CYS A 65 10.39 -7.87 -0.31
C CYS A 65 11.64 -7.00 -0.48
N ASP A 66 12.73 -7.61 -0.94
CA ASP A 66 13.86 -6.87 -1.48
C ASP A 66 13.44 -6.14 -2.76
N ILE A 67 14.04 -4.97 -3.00
CA ILE A 67 13.85 -4.16 -4.21
C ILE A 67 14.87 -4.58 -5.26
#